data_AF-A0A6L8KKH2-F1
#
_entry.id   AF-A0A6L8KKH2-F1
#
_cell.length_a   1.000
_cell.length_b   1.000
_cell.length_c   1.000
_cell.angle_alpha   90.00
_cell.angle_beta   90.00
_cell.angle_gamma   90.00
#
_symmetry.space_group_name_H-M   'P 1'
#
loop_
_entity.id
_entity.type
_entity.pdbx_description
1 polymer ?
#
loop_
_entity_poly.entity_id
_entity_poly.type
_entity_poly.pdbx_seq_one_letter_code
_entity_poly.pdbx_strand_id
1 'polypeptide(L)'
;MRAHILLRQRGIALPIMLIMLAVMMVSSIYLLKSSTSTTLTTSNLAYEAALTKAADAGLHAGFTYLRTIPNKNVLLTDQAAAGYVATLAQNWTVSNPNFWLGAITLPADADGNRVQYVIHRMCAFTGAYDNPANRCQTTAPRPGTTGPRALGETLKIDASNLASAAQIHYVVTARVFGPRGGNVVTQAVIMKGP
;
A
#
# COMPACT_ATOMS: atom_id res chain seq x y z
N MET A 1 28.45 85.15 -8.64
CA MET A 1 27.53 84.36 -9.49
C MET A 1 28.12 82.96 -9.65
N ARG A 2 27.43 81.92 -9.17
CA ARG A 2 27.88 80.51 -9.20
C ARG A 2 27.59 79.91 -10.57
N ALA A 3 28.61 79.46 -11.29
CA ALA A 3 28.46 78.78 -12.56
C ALA A 3 27.97 77.33 -12.33
N HIS A 4 26.76 77.02 -12.77
CA HIS A 4 26.26 75.64 -12.82
C HIS A 4 26.88 74.91 -14.01
N ILE A 5 27.78 73.97 -13.73
CA ILE A 5 28.31 73.04 -14.74
C ILE A 5 27.18 72.09 -15.12
N LEU A 6 26.56 72.30 -16.29
CA LEU A 6 25.59 71.37 -16.87
C LEU A 6 26.36 70.20 -17.51
N LEU A 7 26.50 69.11 -16.76
CA LEU A 7 26.96 67.82 -17.29
C LEU A 7 25.96 67.34 -18.36
N ARG A 8 26.42 67.31 -19.61
CA ARG A 8 25.67 66.82 -20.77
C ARG A 8 25.36 65.33 -20.59
N GLN A 9 24.11 65.01 -20.25
CA GLN A 9 23.63 63.64 -20.07
C GLN A 9 23.84 62.85 -21.37
N ARG A 10 24.79 61.92 -21.36
CA ARG A 10 25.02 60.97 -22.46
C ARG A 10 23.82 60.02 -22.53
N GLY A 11 23.31 59.75 -23.74
CA GLY A 11 22.15 58.89 -24.04
C GLY A 11 22.35 57.40 -23.75
N ILE A 12 22.88 57.06 -22.57
CA ILE A 12 23.16 55.71 -22.09
C ILE A 12 21.94 55.12 -21.35
N ALA A 13 20.94 55.95 -21.00
CA ALA A 13 19.73 55.51 -20.32
C ALA A 13 18.90 54.50 -21.14
N LEU A 14 18.75 54.72 -22.44
CA LEU A 14 17.98 53.84 -23.33
C LEU A 14 18.56 52.41 -23.44
N PRO A 15 19.86 52.21 -23.72
CA PRO A 15 20.43 50.86 -23.77
C PRO A 15 20.41 50.16 -22.41
N ILE A 16 20.58 50.88 -21.29
CA ILE A 16 20.49 50.27 -19.94
C ILE A 16 19.06 49.78 -19.66
N MET A 17 18.04 50.59 -19.99
CA MET A 17 16.64 50.18 -19.82
C MET A 17 16.29 48.96 -20.66
N LEU A 18 16.78 48.89 -21.91
CA LEU A 18 16.60 47.72 -22.79
C LEU A 18 17.25 46.46 -22.23
N ILE A 19 18.48 46.56 -21.70
CA ILE A 19 19.17 45.42 -21.08
C ILE A 19 18.40 44.95 -19.83
N MET A 20 17.96 45.87 -18.97
CA MET A 20 17.17 45.54 -17.78
C MET A 20 15.86 44.85 -18.17
N LEU A 21 15.16 45.36 -19.17
CA LEU A 21 13.91 44.79 -19.66
C LEU A 21 14.14 43.39 -20.25
N ALA A 22 15.23 43.19 -21.00
CA ALA A 22 15.61 41.87 -21.52
C ALA A 22 15.92 40.87 -20.39
N VAL A 23 16.68 41.27 -19.37
CA VAL A 23 17.01 40.41 -18.23
C VAL A 23 15.75 40.00 -17.45
N MET A 24 14.83 40.94 -17.22
CA MET A 24 13.55 40.65 -16.57
C MET A 24 12.67 39.72 -17.41
N MET A 25 12.73 39.84 -18.74
CA MET A 25 11.99 38.96 -19.64
C MET A 25 12.54 37.53 -19.59
N VAL A 26 13.88 37.36 -19.61
CA VAL A 26 14.54 36.05 -19.54
C VAL A 26 14.25 35.36 -18.20
N SER A 27 14.26 36.08 -17.07
CA SER A 27 13.94 35.48 -15.76
C SER A 27 12.48 35.03 -15.67
N SER A 28 11.54 35.77 -16.24
CA SER A 28 10.11 35.40 -16.25
C SER A 28 9.84 34.08 -17.00
N ILE A 29 10.49 33.87 -18.15
CA ILE A 29 10.35 32.65 -18.95
C ILE A 29 10.89 31.44 -18.17
N TYR A 30 12.02 31.61 -17.47
CA TYR A 30 12.58 30.54 -16.63
C TYR A 30 11.64 30.13 -15.50
N LEU A 31 10.96 31.10 -14.87
CA LEU A 31 9.97 30.82 -13.83
C LEU A 31 8.76 30.05 -14.36
N LEU A 32 8.26 30.38 -15.55
CA LEU A 32 7.16 29.64 -16.19
C LEU A 32 7.56 28.19 -16.50
N LYS A 33 8.78 27.97 -17.00
CA LYS A 33 9.29 26.61 -17.23
C LYS A 33 9.47 25.83 -15.93
N SER A 34 9.98 26.49 -14.88
CA SER A 34 10.11 25.89 -13.54
C SER A 34 8.75 25.50 -12.95
N SER A 35 7.76 26.39 -13.05
CA SER A 35 6.41 26.17 -12.55
C SER A 35 5.71 25.01 -13.27
N THR A 36 5.73 25.00 -14.61
CA THR A 36 5.14 23.90 -15.39
C THR A 36 5.78 22.55 -15.08
N SER A 37 7.11 22.49 -14.96
CA SER A 37 7.82 21.29 -14.54
C SER A 37 7.40 20.84 -13.14
N THR A 38 7.25 21.78 -12.19
CA THR A 38 6.83 21.49 -10.81
C THR A 38 5.41 20.97 -10.77
N THR A 39 4.49 21.55 -11.55
CA THR A 39 3.10 21.09 -11.61
C THR A 39 3.00 19.66 -12.15
N LEU A 40 3.78 19.31 -13.17
CA LEU A 40 3.79 17.95 -13.72
C LEU A 40 4.31 16.92 -12.70
N THR A 41 5.41 17.21 -12.02
CA THR A 41 5.95 16.30 -10.99
C THR A 41 4.99 16.15 -9.83
N THR A 42 4.39 17.24 -9.35
CA THR A 42 3.35 17.19 -8.31
C THR A 42 2.14 16.35 -8.75
N SER A 43 1.72 16.47 -10.02
CA SER A 43 0.58 15.69 -10.53
C SER A 43 0.85 14.18 -10.60
N ASN A 44 2.07 13.78 -10.96
CA ASN A 44 2.46 12.37 -10.98
C ASN A 44 2.57 11.81 -9.56
N LEU A 45 3.17 12.57 -8.64
CA LEU A 45 3.24 12.16 -7.24
C LEU A 45 1.84 12.02 -6.61
N ALA A 46 0.94 12.97 -6.89
CA ALA A 46 -0.46 12.88 -6.45
C ALA A 46 -1.15 11.64 -7.02
N TYR A 47 -0.87 11.28 -8.27
CA TYR A 47 -1.38 10.06 -8.89
C TYR A 47 -0.84 8.78 -8.23
N GLU A 48 0.48 8.70 -7.96
CA GLU A 48 1.07 7.57 -7.23
C GLU A 48 0.51 7.42 -5.81
N ALA A 49 0.32 8.54 -5.11
CA ALA A 49 -0.30 8.55 -3.79
C ALA A 49 -1.77 8.08 -3.84
N ALA A 50 -2.53 8.50 -4.86
CA ALA A 50 -3.91 8.06 -5.06
C ALA A 50 -3.98 6.55 -5.35
N LEU A 51 -3.10 6.01 -6.19
CA LEU A 51 -3.02 4.57 -6.46
C LEU A 51 -2.65 3.78 -5.21
N THR A 52 -1.71 4.27 -4.41
CA THR A 52 -1.30 3.60 -3.16
C THR A 52 -2.45 3.58 -2.15
N LYS A 53 -3.15 4.71 -1.97
CA LYS A 53 -4.35 4.79 -1.13
C LYS A 53 -5.45 3.83 -1.60
N ALA A 54 -5.66 3.71 -2.90
CA ALA A 54 -6.60 2.75 -3.47
C ALA A 54 -6.17 1.30 -3.19
N ALA A 55 -4.87 1.00 -3.23
CA ALA A 55 -4.34 -0.32 -2.90
C ALA A 55 -4.63 -0.69 -1.44
N ASP A 56 -4.45 0.27 -0.52
CA ASP A 56 -4.72 0.09 0.90
C ASP A 56 -6.20 -0.18 1.19
N ALA A 57 -7.13 0.36 0.37
CA ALA A 57 -8.55 0.01 0.48
C ALA A 57 -8.79 -1.49 0.23
N GLY A 58 -8.06 -2.09 -0.72
CA GLY A 58 -8.08 -3.54 -0.96
C GLY A 58 -7.52 -4.35 0.21
N LEU A 59 -6.42 -3.89 0.80
CA LEU A 59 -5.86 -4.50 2.02
C LEU A 59 -6.86 -4.44 3.19
N HIS A 60 -7.53 -3.30 3.35
CA HIS A 60 -8.53 -3.11 4.40
C HIS A 60 -9.76 -4.01 4.21
N ALA A 61 -10.21 -4.22 2.97
CA ALA A 61 -11.29 -5.15 2.66
C ALA A 61 -10.92 -6.59 3.08
N GLY A 62 -9.72 -7.05 2.73
CA GLY A 62 -9.23 -8.37 3.12
C GLY A 62 -9.03 -8.52 4.64
N PHE A 63 -8.48 -7.51 5.30
CA PHE A 63 -8.37 -7.48 6.77
C PHE A 63 -9.74 -7.53 7.45
N THR A 64 -10.71 -6.75 6.94
CA THR A 64 -12.06 -6.71 7.49
C THR A 64 -12.72 -8.08 7.39
N TYR A 65 -12.59 -8.78 6.27
CA TYR A 65 -13.06 -10.16 6.13
C TYR A 65 -12.42 -11.09 7.17
N LEU A 66 -11.09 -11.11 7.28
CA LEU A 66 -10.40 -11.96 8.27
C LEU A 66 -10.80 -11.62 9.71
N ARG A 67 -11.10 -10.36 10.02
CA ARG A 67 -11.52 -9.91 11.34
C ARG A 67 -12.96 -10.32 11.68
N THR A 68 -13.89 -10.22 10.74
CA THR A 68 -15.33 -10.40 10.99
C THR A 68 -15.76 -11.86 11.05
N ILE A 69 -14.97 -12.80 10.53
CA ILE A 69 -15.30 -14.24 10.55
C ILE A 69 -15.36 -14.76 12.00
N PRO A 70 -16.56 -15.18 12.47
CA PRO A 70 -16.73 -15.70 13.82
C PRO A 70 -16.32 -17.17 13.91
N ASN A 71 -16.60 -17.96 12.87
CA ASN A 71 -16.24 -19.38 12.80
C ASN A 71 -15.01 -19.59 11.91
N LYS A 72 -13.89 -19.91 12.54
CA LYS A 72 -12.59 -20.04 11.86
C LYS A 72 -12.48 -21.31 11.01
N ASN A 73 -13.39 -22.29 11.20
CA ASN A 73 -13.45 -23.48 10.35
C ASN A 73 -13.78 -23.15 8.89
N VAL A 74 -14.39 -21.99 8.62
CA VAL A 74 -14.63 -21.51 7.25
C VAL A 74 -13.31 -21.28 6.50
N LEU A 75 -12.23 -20.92 7.21
CA LEU A 75 -10.89 -20.68 6.67
C LEU A 75 -10.08 -21.97 6.42
N LEU A 76 -10.69 -23.13 6.61
CA LEU A 76 -10.07 -24.42 6.26
C LEU A 76 -10.18 -24.69 4.75
N THR A 77 -11.12 -24.04 4.07
CA THR A 77 -11.43 -24.23 2.65
C THR A 77 -11.44 -22.90 1.91
N ASP A 78 -11.28 -22.92 0.59
CA ASP A 78 -11.30 -21.70 -0.23
C ASP A 78 -12.68 -21.02 -0.18
N GLN A 79 -12.68 -19.69 -0.15
CA GLN A 79 -13.88 -18.85 -0.11
C GLN A 79 -13.82 -17.83 -1.25
N ALA A 80 -14.20 -18.28 -2.44
CA ALA A 80 -14.16 -17.47 -3.66
C ALA A 80 -15.01 -16.19 -3.55
N ALA A 81 -16.13 -16.24 -2.83
CA ALA A 81 -17.01 -15.09 -2.61
C ALA A 81 -16.38 -13.95 -1.78
N ALA A 82 -15.27 -14.23 -1.08
CA ALA A 82 -14.56 -13.24 -0.25
C ALA A 82 -13.13 -12.94 -0.73
N GLY A 83 -12.68 -13.56 -1.81
CA GLY A 83 -11.33 -13.37 -2.31
C GLY A 83 -10.29 -14.19 -1.54
N TYR A 84 -10.71 -15.26 -0.86
CA TYR A 84 -9.87 -16.02 0.06
C TYR A 84 -9.52 -17.41 -0.46
N VAL A 85 -8.24 -17.72 -0.39
CA VAL A 85 -7.62 -18.98 -0.77
C VAL A 85 -6.90 -19.55 0.46
N ALA A 86 -7.25 -20.77 0.84
CA ALA A 86 -6.73 -21.42 2.04
C ALA A 86 -5.29 -21.94 1.88
N THR A 87 -4.70 -21.79 0.69
CA THR A 87 -3.34 -22.23 0.38
C THR A 87 -2.50 -21.12 -0.21
N LEU A 88 -1.19 -21.24 -0.09
CA LEU A 88 -0.21 -20.45 -0.80
C LEU A 88 0.93 -21.38 -1.23
N ALA A 89 0.94 -21.74 -2.51
CA ALA A 89 2.05 -22.50 -3.06
C ALA A 89 3.33 -21.64 -3.05
N GLN A 90 4.45 -22.23 -2.64
CA GLN A 90 5.71 -21.48 -2.46
C GLN A 90 6.29 -20.92 -3.76
N ASN A 91 5.84 -21.42 -4.92
CA ASN A 91 6.24 -20.93 -6.24
C ASN A 91 5.30 -19.85 -6.80
N TRP A 92 4.21 -19.53 -6.11
CA TRP A 92 3.29 -18.49 -6.56
C TRP A 92 3.79 -17.12 -6.10
N THR A 93 3.92 -16.22 -7.06
CA THR A 93 4.27 -14.82 -6.85
C THR A 93 3.23 -13.94 -7.54
N VAL A 94 3.22 -12.66 -7.23
CA VAL A 94 2.29 -11.67 -7.82
C VAL A 94 2.33 -11.68 -9.36
N SER A 95 3.48 -12.01 -9.95
CA SER A 95 3.65 -12.08 -11.41
C SER A 95 3.02 -13.33 -12.05
N ASN A 96 2.77 -14.38 -11.27
CA ASN A 96 2.14 -15.60 -11.76
C ASN A 96 0.61 -15.42 -11.82
N PRO A 97 -0.06 -15.64 -12.97
CA PRO A 97 -1.52 -15.57 -13.07
C PRO A 97 -2.25 -16.43 -12.04
N ASN A 98 -1.69 -17.59 -11.67
CA ASN A 98 -2.30 -18.50 -10.71
C ASN A 98 -2.41 -17.91 -9.30
N PHE A 99 -1.56 -16.94 -8.95
CA PHE A 99 -1.64 -16.23 -7.67
C PHE A 99 -2.94 -15.43 -7.53
N TRP A 100 -3.58 -15.05 -8.64
CA TRP A 100 -4.80 -14.25 -8.65
C TRP A 100 -6.07 -15.09 -8.81
N LEU A 101 -5.97 -16.42 -8.72
CA LEU A 101 -7.14 -17.30 -8.76
C LEU A 101 -8.02 -17.04 -7.53
N GLY A 102 -9.31 -16.82 -7.77
CA GLY A 102 -10.26 -16.48 -6.72
C GLY A 102 -10.15 -15.03 -6.21
N ALA A 103 -9.34 -14.16 -6.84
CA ALA A 103 -9.25 -12.76 -6.45
C ALA A 103 -10.55 -11.99 -6.74
N ILE A 104 -10.88 -11.03 -5.88
CA ILE A 104 -12.06 -10.16 -6.04
C ILE A 104 -11.66 -8.78 -6.51
N THR A 105 -12.42 -8.26 -7.46
CA THR A 105 -12.33 -6.87 -7.90
C THR A 105 -13.36 -6.03 -7.17
N LEU A 106 -12.88 -5.00 -6.47
CA LEU A 106 -13.73 -4.01 -5.83
C LEU A 106 -14.37 -3.09 -6.87
N PRO A 107 -15.50 -2.43 -6.53
CA PRO A 107 -16.04 -1.35 -7.34
C PRO A 107 -14.97 -0.30 -7.65
N ALA A 108 -15.07 0.33 -8.82
CA ALA A 108 -14.16 1.41 -9.16
C ALA A 108 -14.35 2.58 -8.19
N ASP A 109 -13.24 3.17 -7.75
CA ASP A 109 -13.28 4.39 -6.92
C ASP A 109 -13.75 5.59 -7.75
N ALA A 110 -14.03 6.72 -7.08
CA ALA A 110 -14.41 7.99 -7.72
C ALA A 110 -13.39 8.43 -8.80
N ASP A 111 -12.12 8.07 -8.62
CA ASP A 111 -11.02 8.35 -9.56
C ASP A 111 -10.90 7.33 -10.71
N GLY A 112 -11.79 6.33 -10.79
CA GLY A 112 -11.79 5.29 -11.82
C GLY A 112 -10.76 4.17 -11.59
N ASN A 113 -10.09 4.15 -10.44
CA ASN A 113 -9.14 3.11 -10.06
C ASN A 113 -9.86 1.78 -9.79
N ARG A 114 -9.39 0.69 -10.39
CA ARG A 114 -9.91 -0.67 -10.13
C ARG A 114 -8.95 -1.43 -9.23
N VAL A 115 -9.44 -1.84 -8.07
CA VAL A 115 -8.64 -2.58 -7.09
C VAL A 115 -9.02 -4.04 -7.14
N GLN A 116 -8.04 -4.93 -7.22
CA GLN A 116 -8.23 -6.37 -7.08
C GLN A 116 -7.41 -6.88 -5.90
N TYR A 117 -8.02 -7.66 -5.02
CA TYR A 117 -7.33 -8.24 -3.88
C TYR A 117 -7.55 -9.75 -3.79
N VAL A 118 -6.58 -10.42 -3.18
CA VAL A 118 -6.62 -11.84 -2.86
C VAL A 118 -5.99 -12.06 -1.49
N ILE A 119 -6.59 -12.96 -0.72
CA ILE A 119 -6.15 -13.33 0.62
C ILE A 119 -5.67 -14.77 0.53
N HIS A 120 -4.40 -15.01 0.82
CA HIS A 120 -3.88 -16.35 0.93
C HIS A 120 -3.58 -16.67 2.39
N ARG A 121 -4.01 -17.83 2.85
CA ARG A 121 -3.49 -18.41 4.09
C ARG A 121 -2.13 -19.03 3.77
N MET A 122 -1.11 -18.74 4.57
CA MET A 122 0.27 -19.20 4.34
C MET A 122 0.43 -20.68 4.73
N CYS A 123 -0.34 -21.55 4.09
CA CYS A 123 -0.35 -22.99 4.25
C CYS A 123 -0.14 -23.69 2.91
N ALA A 124 0.48 -24.87 2.92
CA ALA A 124 0.68 -25.66 1.71
C ALA A 124 -0.61 -26.33 1.20
N PHE A 125 -1.49 -26.74 2.11
CA PHE A 125 -2.73 -27.46 1.79
C PHE A 125 -3.94 -26.89 2.52
N THR A 126 -5.13 -27.14 1.96
CA THR A 126 -6.40 -26.84 2.63
C THR A 126 -6.58 -27.73 3.85
N GLY A 127 -7.38 -27.29 4.81
CA GLY A 127 -7.71 -28.03 6.02
C GLY A 127 -7.03 -27.48 7.27
N ALA A 128 -7.00 -28.33 8.30
CA ALA A 128 -6.57 -27.96 9.64
C ALA A 128 -5.08 -27.59 9.66
N TYR A 129 -4.72 -26.61 10.50
CA TYR A 129 -3.35 -26.10 10.59
C TYR A 129 -2.42 -27.04 11.37
N ASP A 130 -2.99 -27.87 12.22
CA ASP A 130 -2.35 -28.84 13.11
C ASP A 130 -2.16 -30.21 12.45
N ASN A 131 -2.67 -30.41 11.24
CA ASN A 131 -2.41 -31.62 10.47
C ASN A 131 -0.92 -31.68 10.08
N PRO A 132 -0.17 -32.73 10.42
CA PRO A 132 1.26 -32.85 10.12
C PRO A 132 1.59 -32.82 8.63
N ALA A 133 0.64 -33.14 7.75
CA ALA A 133 0.80 -33.02 6.31
C ALA A 133 0.69 -31.56 5.81
N ASN A 134 0.04 -30.68 6.59
CA ASN A 134 -0.17 -29.29 6.22
C ASN A 134 0.91 -28.38 6.81
N ARG A 135 1.79 -27.86 5.94
CA ARG A 135 2.83 -26.92 6.35
C ARG A 135 2.28 -25.50 6.37
N CYS A 136 1.91 -25.01 7.54
CA CYS A 136 1.43 -23.65 7.77
C CYS A 136 2.49 -22.77 8.46
N GLN A 137 2.57 -21.50 8.06
CA GLN A 137 3.38 -20.50 8.76
C GLN A 137 2.65 -20.03 10.01
N THR A 138 3.19 -20.38 11.17
CA THR A 138 2.62 -20.04 12.48
C THR A 138 3.67 -19.38 13.37
N THR A 139 3.26 -18.35 14.13
CA THR A 139 4.08 -17.75 15.18
C THR A 139 3.54 -18.11 16.55
N ALA A 140 4.42 -18.01 17.55
CA ALA A 140 4.04 -18.17 18.92
C ALA A 140 2.90 -17.19 19.27
N PRO A 141 1.97 -17.59 20.15
CA PRO A 141 0.86 -16.77 20.57
C PRO A 141 1.34 -15.46 21.20
N ARG A 142 0.49 -14.43 21.14
CA ARG A 142 0.78 -13.16 21.80
C ARG A 142 0.91 -13.39 23.32
N PRO A 143 2.02 -12.99 23.96
CA PRO A 143 2.15 -13.08 25.41
C PRO A 143 1.06 -12.23 26.09
N GLY A 144 0.43 -12.76 27.13
CA GLY A 144 -0.63 -12.07 27.89
C GLY A 144 -2.06 -12.21 27.37
N THR A 145 -2.31 -12.91 26.25
CA THR A 145 -3.67 -13.29 25.84
C THR A 145 -3.97 -14.72 26.25
N THR A 146 -4.73 -14.90 27.33
CA THR A 146 -5.22 -16.23 27.75
C THR A 146 -6.37 -16.66 26.86
N GLY A 147 -6.13 -17.64 25.99
CA GLY A 147 -7.21 -18.46 25.43
C GLY A 147 -7.89 -19.29 26.53
N PRO A 148 -9.01 -19.98 26.24
CA PRO A 148 -9.64 -20.89 27.18
C PRO A 148 -8.60 -21.92 27.65
N ARG A 149 -8.32 -21.97 28.94
CA ARG A 149 -7.36 -22.91 29.53
C ARG A 149 -8.10 -24.13 30.05
N ALA A 150 -7.52 -25.32 29.83
CA ALA A 150 -7.99 -26.52 30.49
C ALA A 150 -7.76 -26.43 32.01
N LEU A 151 -8.62 -27.09 32.80
CA LEU A 151 -8.39 -27.21 34.25
C LEU A 151 -7.04 -27.90 34.50
N GLY A 152 -6.16 -27.25 35.27
CA GLY A 152 -4.84 -27.80 35.66
C GLY A 152 -3.63 -27.19 34.95
N GLU A 153 -3.81 -26.24 34.03
CA GLU A 153 -2.68 -25.51 33.44
C GLU A 153 -2.02 -24.52 34.43
N THR A 154 -0.71 -24.30 34.27
CA THR A 154 0.08 -23.37 35.09
C THR A 154 -0.28 -21.91 34.80
N LEU A 155 -0.52 -21.11 35.85
CA LEU A 155 -0.76 -19.66 35.77
C LEU A 155 0.53 -18.82 35.77
N LYS A 156 1.71 -19.45 35.61
CA LYS A 156 2.98 -18.72 35.61
C LYS A 156 3.08 -17.84 34.36
N ILE A 157 3.35 -16.56 34.56
CA ILE A 157 3.46 -15.53 33.49
C ILE A 157 4.52 -15.90 32.45
N ASP A 158 5.57 -16.63 32.85
CA ASP A 158 6.71 -17.03 32.00
C ASP A 158 6.69 -18.53 31.62
N ALA A 159 5.59 -19.26 31.87
CA ALA A 159 5.49 -20.61 31.35
C ALA A 159 5.34 -20.57 29.82
N SER A 160 6.23 -21.26 29.11
CA SER A 160 6.05 -21.56 27.69
C SER A 160 4.76 -22.36 27.52
N ASN A 161 3.67 -21.66 27.26
CA ASN A 161 2.38 -22.25 27.02
C ASN A 161 2.40 -22.88 25.61
N LEU A 162 2.86 -24.12 25.51
CA LEU A 162 2.67 -24.97 24.32
C LEU A 162 1.18 -25.15 23.97
N ALA A 163 0.27 -24.81 24.89
CA ALA A 163 -1.18 -24.83 24.71
C ALA A 163 -1.79 -23.50 24.24
N SER A 164 -0.99 -22.42 24.10
CA SER A 164 -1.55 -21.19 23.51
C SER A 164 -1.61 -21.32 21.99
N ALA A 165 -2.78 -21.02 21.44
CA ALA A 165 -3.12 -21.35 20.05
C ALA A 165 -2.27 -20.52 19.06
N ALA A 166 -1.45 -21.20 18.25
CA ALA A 166 -0.46 -20.58 17.38
C ALA A 166 -1.09 -19.61 16.37
N GLN A 167 -0.51 -18.43 16.17
CA GLN A 167 -1.06 -17.45 15.24
C GLN A 167 -0.75 -17.84 13.80
N ILE A 168 -1.79 -18.06 12.99
CA ILE A 168 -1.67 -18.41 11.57
C ILE A 168 -1.46 -17.11 10.77
N HIS A 169 -0.54 -17.15 9.82
CA HIS A 169 -0.28 -16.02 8.93
C HIS A 169 -1.14 -16.08 7.67
N TYR A 170 -1.64 -14.91 7.31
CA TYR A 170 -2.40 -14.66 6.10
C TYR A 170 -1.71 -13.52 5.36
N VAL A 171 -1.51 -13.66 4.05
CA VAL A 171 -1.02 -12.58 3.20
C VAL A 171 -2.18 -12.05 2.38
N VAL A 172 -2.51 -10.78 2.58
CA VAL A 172 -3.45 -10.05 1.74
C VAL A 172 -2.64 -9.28 0.72
N THR A 173 -2.95 -9.48 -0.56
CA THR A 173 -2.29 -8.80 -1.65
C THR A 173 -3.32 -8.04 -2.45
N ALA A 174 -3.11 -6.74 -2.61
CA ALA A 174 -3.94 -5.86 -3.42
C ALA A 174 -3.12 -5.35 -4.60
N ARG A 175 -3.73 -5.33 -5.79
CA ARG A 175 -3.21 -4.65 -6.97
C ARG A 175 -4.22 -3.63 -7.48
N VAL A 176 -3.71 -2.51 -7.99
CA VAL A 176 -4.53 -1.43 -8.52
C VAL A 176 -4.25 -1.29 -10.00
N PHE A 177 -5.31 -1.20 -10.79
CA PHE A 177 -5.27 -0.83 -12.19
C PHE A 177 -5.78 0.61 -12.31
N GLY A 178 -4.84 1.54 -12.47
CA GLY A 178 -5.13 2.95 -12.66
C GLY A 178 -5.53 3.25 -14.11
N PRO A 179 -6.38 4.27 -14.35
CA PRO A 179 -6.84 4.63 -15.68
C PRO A 179 -5.72 5.12 -16.62
N ARG A 180 -4.58 5.57 -16.05
CA ARG A 180 -3.39 6.01 -16.81
C ARG A 180 -2.34 4.90 -16.98
N GLY A 181 -2.73 3.63 -16.75
CA GLY A 181 -1.84 2.48 -16.85
C GLY A 181 -0.93 2.24 -15.65
N GLY A 182 -1.17 2.95 -14.54
CA GLY A 182 -0.42 2.73 -13.29
C GLY A 182 -0.81 1.39 -12.66
N ASN A 183 0.18 0.59 -12.28
CA ASN A 183 0.00 -0.68 -11.58
C ASN A 183 0.78 -0.66 -10.27
N VAL A 184 0.05 -0.63 -9.15
CA VAL A 184 0.63 -0.66 -7.80
C VAL A 184 0.18 -1.93 -7.11
N VAL A 185 1.13 -2.64 -6.50
CA VAL A 185 0.85 -3.84 -5.71
C VAL A 185 1.32 -3.60 -4.28
N THR A 186 0.43 -3.82 -3.33
CA THR A 186 0.75 -3.78 -1.90
C THR A 186 0.40 -5.12 -1.25
N GLN A 187 1.21 -5.51 -0.26
CA GLN A 187 1.03 -6.76 0.48
C GLN A 187 1.08 -6.48 1.97
N ALA A 188 0.19 -7.12 2.72
CA ALA A 188 0.18 -7.09 4.17
C ALA A 188 0.09 -8.50 4.72
N VAL A 189 0.87 -8.79 5.77
CA VAL A 189 0.80 -10.04 6.50
C VAL A 189 -0.02 -9.81 7.78
N ILE A 190 -1.07 -10.60 7.94
CA ILE A 190 -2.02 -10.53 9.05
C ILE A 190 -1.91 -11.84 9.83
N MET A 191 -1.81 -11.71 11.15
CA MET A 191 -1.80 -12.84 12.06
C MET A 191 -3.19 -12.99 12.70
N LYS A 192 -3.75 -14.19 12.63
CA LYS A 192 -5.02 -14.53 13.30
C LYS A 192 -4.85 -15.86 14.04
N GLY A 193 -5.24 -15.87 15.32
CA GLY A 193 -5.29 -17.12 16.10
C GLY A 193 -6.29 -18.11 15.49
N PRO A 194 -6.09 -19.42 15.70
CA PRO A 194 -6.84 -20.48 15.06
C PRO A 194 -8.23 -20.66 15.65
#